data_AF-A0A3C0IUN3-F1
#
_entry.id   AF-A0A3C0IUN3-F1
#
_cell.length_a   1.000
_cell.length_b   1.000
_cell.length_c   1.000
_cell.angle_alpha   90.00
_cell.angle_beta   90.00
_cell.angle_gamma   90.00
#
_symmetry.space_group_name_H-M   'P 1'
#
loop_
_entity.id
_entity.type
_entity.pdbx_description
1 polymer ?
#
loop_
_entity_poly.entity_id
_entity_poly.type
_entity_poly.pdbx_seq_one_letter_code
_entity_poly.pdbx_strand_id
1 'polypeptide(L)'
;MKRFLAILGVMGALSQVQAQDSTQKSLKVVADKIVAQVGDKIILKSDIVNAIADFRRQGQEGQLPPNPECMFLEGQLIQKALVLQAQRDSLTVGEDELEAMLDNRIRFFIQNYGGREQLEEIAGKSIYQIKEDFKDPIRENKLAEMVRNKVLEAVKITPTEVRAYFDKIPKDSLPFYESELEISEIVLIPKSNKD
;
A
#
# COMPACT_ATOMS: atom_id res chain seq x y z
N MET A 1 -17.22 28.16 -86.18
CA MET A 1 -17.01 29.45 -86.88
C MET A 1 -16.87 30.55 -85.83
N LYS A 2 -15.85 31.43 -85.99
CA LYS A 2 -15.61 32.73 -85.29
C LYS A 2 -15.36 32.63 -83.76
N ARG A 3 -14.13 32.63 -83.21
CA ARG A 3 -13.06 33.66 -83.12
C ARG A 3 -13.53 35.03 -82.58
N PHE A 4 -12.93 35.44 -81.45
CA PHE A 4 -12.40 36.75 -81.00
C PHE A 4 -12.52 36.84 -79.45
N LEU A 5 -11.41 36.78 -78.68
CA LEU A 5 -10.65 37.92 -78.11
C LEU A 5 -11.54 38.88 -77.29
N ALA A 6 -11.21 39.38 -76.10
CA ALA A 6 -10.03 39.36 -75.23
C ALA A 6 -10.37 40.20 -73.95
N ILE A 7 -9.42 40.25 -73.01
CA ILE A 7 -9.19 41.29 -71.96
C ILE A 7 -9.98 41.10 -70.64
N LEU A 8 -9.36 40.65 -69.52
CA LEU A 8 -8.44 41.31 -68.55
C LEU A 8 -9.17 42.20 -67.50
N GLY A 9 -8.86 41.97 -66.21
CA GLY A 9 -9.03 42.92 -65.10
C GLY A 9 -10.27 42.70 -64.23
N VAL A 10 -10.25 41.89 -63.17
CA VAL A 10 -9.70 42.11 -61.82
C VAL A 10 -10.64 42.90 -60.87
N MET A 11 -10.86 42.28 -59.71
CA MET A 11 -11.21 42.83 -58.38
C MET A 11 -12.67 43.11 -58.02
N GLY A 12 -13.13 42.35 -57.02
CA GLY A 12 -14.03 42.88 -56.00
C GLY A 12 -15.16 41.96 -55.56
N ALA A 13 -14.86 40.88 -54.82
CA ALA A 13 -15.86 40.21 -54.00
C ALA A 13 -15.24 39.76 -52.67
N LEU A 14 -15.61 40.47 -51.61
CA LEU A 14 -15.31 40.12 -50.23
C LEU A 14 -15.83 38.71 -49.93
N SER A 15 -14.91 37.80 -49.59
CA SER A 15 -15.24 36.54 -48.94
C SER A 15 -14.74 36.62 -47.50
N GLN A 16 -15.66 36.66 -46.54
CA GLN A 16 -15.34 36.55 -45.12
C GLN A 16 -14.86 35.12 -44.83
N VAL A 17 -13.58 34.98 -44.57
CA VAL A 17 -12.98 33.78 -43.99
C VAL A 17 -13.31 33.80 -42.49
N GLN A 18 -14.25 32.97 -42.06
CA GLN A 18 -14.39 32.66 -40.64
C GLN A 18 -13.30 31.65 -40.29
N ALA A 19 -12.22 32.13 -39.66
CA ALA A 19 -11.26 31.29 -38.99
C ALA A 19 -11.95 30.61 -37.80
N GLN A 20 -12.22 29.30 -37.91
CA GLN A 20 -12.58 28.48 -36.76
C GLN A 20 -11.31 28.25 -35.93
N ASP A 21 -11.14 29.09 -34.92
CA ASP A 21 -10.15 28.92 -33.88
C ASP A 21 -10.57 27.72 -33.01
N SER A 22 -10.09 26.54 -33.37
CA SER A 22 -10.22 25.34 -32.54
C SER A 22 -9.32 25.50 -31.32
N THR A 23 -9.82 26.21 -30.31
CA THR A 23 -9.26 26.20 -28.97
C THR A 23 -9.32 24.76 -28.43
N GLN A 24 -8.28 23.98 -28.72
CA GLN A 24 -7.95 22.77 -27.99
C GLN A 24 -7.78 23.18 -26.53
N LYS A 25 -8.86 23.05 -25.77
CA LYS A 25 -8.86 23.07 -24.32
C LYS A 25 -7.99 21.89 -23.91
N SER A 26 -6.69 22.15 -23.70
CA SER A 26 -5.77 21.17 -23.14
C SER A 26 -6.44 20.58 -21.92
N LEU A 27 -6.81 19.30 -21.98
CA LEU A 27 -7.26 18.57 -20.80
C LEU A 27 -6.17 18.80 -19.76
N LYS A 28 -6.48 19.57 -18.72
CA LYS A 28 -5.57 19.83 -17.61
C LYS A 28 -5.27 18.45 -17.04
N VAL A 29 -4.13 17.87 -17.40
CA VAL A 29 -3.68 16.60 -16.84
C VAL A 29 -3.58 16.86 -15.34
N VAL A 30 -4.44 16.19 -14.57
CA VAL A 30 -4.41 16.27 -13.11
C VAL A 30 -3.17 15.50 -12.68
N ALA A 31 -2.03 16.20 -12.68
CA ALA A 31 -0.79 15.67 -12.14
C ALA A 31 -0.97 15.49 -10.62
N ASP A 32 -0.44 14.38 -10.13
CA ASP A 32 -0.44 14.12 -8.69
C ASP A 32 0.39 15.17 -7.95
N LYS A 33 -0.08 15.58 -6.77
CA LYS A 33 0.55 16.63 -5.98
C LYS A 33 1.48 16.00 -4.95
N ILE A 34 2.64 16.61 -4.76
CA ILE A 34 3.52 16.31 -3.62
C ILE A 34 2.96 17.04 -2.40
N VAL A 35 2.68 16.28 -1.33
CA VAL A 35 2.16 16.83 -0.07
C VAL A 35 3.25 17.04 0.97
N ALA A 36 4.33 16.26 0.89
CA ALA A 36 5.49 16.40 1.76
C ALA A 36 6.76 15.80 1.13
N GLN A 37 7.92 16.14 1.69
CA GLN A 37 9.22 15.61 1.30
C GLN A 37 10.07 15.39 2.56
N VAL A 38 10.77 14.26 2.62
CA VAL A 38 11.74 13.93 3.67
C VAL A 38 13.04 13.53 2.97
N GLY A 39 14.03 14.43 3.00
CA GLY A 39 15.29 14.22 2.27
C GLY A 39 15.06 14.14 0.75
N ASP A 40 15.48 13.03 0.14
CA ASP A 40 15.28 12.72 -1.27
C ASP A 40 13.94 12.02 -1.56
N LYS A 41 13.19 11.61 -0.53
CA LYS A 41 11.92 10.90 -0.69
C LYS A 41 10.72 11.85 -0.63
N ILE A 42 9.81 11.68 -1.58
CA ILE A 42 8.57 12.46 -1.66
C ILE A 42 7.39 11.63 -1.18
N ILE A 43 6.34 12.32 -0.74
CA ILE A 43 5.04 11.75 -0.40
C ILE A 43 4.00 12.40 -1.30
N LEU A 44 3.27 11.57 -2.05
CA LEU A 44 2.25 12.02 -2.97
C LEU A 44 0.88 12.10 -2.30
N LYS A 45 0.01 12.93 -2.86
CA LYS A 45 -1.38 13.04 -2.40
C LYS A 45 -2.12 11.73 -2.64
N SER A 46 -1.89 11.07 -3.78
CA SER A 46 -2.53 9.79 -4.07
C SER A 46 -2.15 8.71 -3.06
N ASP A 47 -0.92 8.67 -2.56
CA ASP A 47 -0.47 7.71 -1.55
C ASP A 47 -1.32 7.78 -0.28
N ILE A 48 -1.60 9.00 0.21
CA ILE A 48 -2.41 9.22 1.41
C ILE A 48 -3.87 8.82 1.17
N VAL A 49 -4.44 9.23 0.03
CA VAL A 49 -5.84 8.92 -0.31
C VAL A 49 -6.04 7.43 -0.49
N ASN A 50 -5.10 6.75 -1.17
CA ASN A 50 -5.12 5.31 -1.37
C ASN A 50 -4.96 4.58 -0.03
N ALA A 51 -4.04 5.01 0.84
CA ALA A 51 -3.86 4.42 2.17
C ALA A 51 -5.14 4.51 3.03
N ILE A 52 -5.84 5.66 2.98
CA ILE A 52 -7.11 5.83 3.68
C ILE A 52 -8.21 4.94 3.06
N ALA A 53 -8.27 4.87 1.73
CA ALA A 53 -9.24 4.01 1.04
C ALA A 53 -9.00 2.53 1.38
N ASP A 54 -7.75 2.09 1.44
CA ASP A 54 -7.34 0.74 1.80
C ASP A 54 -7.72 0.40 3.25
N PHE A 55 -7.54 1.36 4.17
CA PHE A 55 -7.95 1.22 5.57
C PHE A 55 -9.47 1.08 5.71
N ARG A 56 -10.24 1.86 4.94
CA ARG A 56 -11.72 1.73 4.91
C ARG A 56 -12.17 0.37 4.36
N ARG A 57 -11.52 -0.14 3.31
CA ARG A 57 -11.85 -1.47 2.74
C ARG A 57 -11.62 -2.62 3.71
N GLN A 58 -10.75 -2.45 4.70
CA GLN A 58 -10.52 -3.44 5.76
C GLN A 58 -11.60 -3.42 6.86
N GLY A 59 -12.67 -2.62 6.71
CA GLY A 59 -13.76 -2.55 7.68
C GLY A 59 -13.43 -1.74 8.93
N GLN A 60 -12.33 -0.99 8.94
CA GLN A 60 -11.83 -0.24 10.10
C GLN A 60 -12.30 1.22 10.12
N GLU A 61 -13.36 1.56 9.38
CA GLU A 61 -13.84 2.94 9.25
C GLU A 61 -14.19 3.60 10.60
N GLY A 62 -14.71 2.83 11.55
CA GLY A 62 -15.02 3.31 12.91
C GLY A 62 -13.80 3.65 13.78
N GLN A 63 -12.58 3.32 13.33
CA GLN A 63 -11.32 3.61 14.03
C GLN A 63 -10.60 4.83 13.44
N LEU A 64 -11.15 5.44 12.38
CA LEU A 64 -10.53 6.61 11.77
C LEU A 64 -10.71 7.85 12.67
N PRO A 65 -9.63 8.59 12.96
CA PRO A 65 -9.75 9.84 13.70
C PRO A 65 -10.49 10.91 12.85
N PRO A 66 -10.96 12.01 13.46
CA PRO A 66 -11.64 13.10 12.74
C PRO A 66 -10.82 13.70 11.58
N ASN A 67 -9.50 13.60 11.63
CA ASN A 67 -8.59 14.03 10.57
C ASN A 67 -7.66 12.88 10.14
N PRO A 68 -8.13 11.95 9.30
CA PRO A 68 -7.34 10.79 8.89
C PRO A 68 -6.15 11.22 8.01
N GLU A 69 -6.30 12.22 7.14
CA GLU A 69 -5.22 12.67 6.26
C GLU A 69 -3.96 13.05 7.02
N CYS A 70 -4.07 13.79 8.13
CA CYS A 70 -2.92 14.15 8.94
C CYS A 70 -2.26 12.94 9.61
N MET A 71 -3.05 11.99 10.15
CA MET A 71 -2.50 10.79 10.80
C MET A 71 -1.73 9.92 9.81
N PHE A 72 -2.30 9.68 8.62
CA PHE A 72 -1.64 8.90 7.58
C PHE A 72 -0.39 9.62 7.04
N LEU A 73 -0.45 10.95 6.90
CA LEU A 73 0.70 11.76 6.50
C LEU A 73 1.83 11.67 7.53
N GLU A 74 1.51 11.81 8.82
CA GLU A 74 2.48 11.67 9.90
C GLU A 74 3.13 10.27 9.91
N GLY A 75 2.33 9.21 9.75
CA GLY A 75 2.83 7.85 9.63
C GLY A 75 3.81 7.69 8.46
N GLN A 76 3.48 8.25 7.29
CA GLN A 76 4.37 8.21 6.13
C GLN A 76 5.63 9.07 6.33
N LEU A 77 5.54 10.23 6.98
CA LEU A 77 6.70 11.05 7.32
C LEU A 77 7.69 10.30 8.21
N ILE A 78 7.19 9.67 9.28
CA ILE A 78 7.99 8.85 10.21
C ILE A 78 8.64 7.70 9.45
N GLN A 79 7.87 7.01 8.61
CA GLN A 79 8.40 5.90 7.81
C GLN A 79 9.54 6.36 6.90
N LYS A 80 9.35 7.42 6.12
CA LYS A 80 10.40 7.94 5.22
C LYS A 80 11.64 8.38 6.00
N ALA A 81 11.46 8.99 7.17
CA ALA A 81 12.56 9.35 8.06
C ALA A 81 13.36 8.13 8.55
N LEU A 82 12.68 7.03 8.90
CA LEU A 82 13.35 5.76 9.27
C LEU A 82 14.12 5.16 8.09
N VAL A 83 13.60 5.26 6.86
CA VAL A 83 14.31 4.78 5.67
C VAL A 83 15.58 5.59 5.43
N LEU A 84 15.54 6.91 5.58
CA LEU A 84 16.75 7.74 5.50
C LEU A 84 17.77 7.36 6.58
N GLN A 85 17.31 7.04 7.78
CA GLN A 85 18.19 6.55 8.83
C GLN A 85 18.79 5.19 8.46
N ALA A 86 18.00 4.28 7.88
CA ALA A 86 18.48 2.98 7.43
C ALA A 86 19.60 3.12 6.39
N GLN A 87 19.47 4.07 5.45
CA GLN A 87 20.48 4.37 4.45
C GLN A 87 21.77 4.91 5.08
N ARG A 88 21.67 5.80 6.08
CA ARG A 88 22.83 6.30 6.83
C ARG A 88 23.54 5.20 7.62
N ASP A 89 22.76 4.29 8.19
CA ASP A 89 23.25 3.13 8.93
C ASP A 89 23.71 1.98 7.99
N SER A 90 23.66 2.19 6.66
CA SER A 90 24.03 1.21 5.63
C SER A 90 23.29 -0.13 5.74
N LEU A 91 22.04 -0.10 6.20
CA LEU A 91 21.16 -1.27 6.24
C LEU A 91 20.63 -1.56 4.83
N THR A 92 20.71 -2.82 4.42
CA THR A 92 20.23 -3.29 3.12
C THR A 92 19.32 -4.49 3.28
N VAL A 93 18.31 -4.60 2.42
CA VAL A 93 17.44 -5.79 2.32
C VAL A 93 17.99 -6.69 1.23
N GLY A 94 18.13 -7.99 1.49
CA GLY A 94 18.55 -8.95 0.48
C GLY A 94 17.49 -9.09 -0.61
N GLU A 95 17.89 -9.22 -1.88
CA GLU A 95 16.93 -9.34 -2.99
C GLU A 95 16.09 -10.64 -2.88
N ASP A 96 16.67 -11.74 -2.37
CA ASP A 96 15.93 -12.99 -2.14
C ASP A 96 14.83 -12.83 -1.07
N GLU A 97 15.12 -12.08 0.00
CA GLU A 97 14.14 -11.77 1.05
C GLU A 97 13.03 -10.87 0.50
N LEU A 98 13.40 -9.86 -0.29
CA LEU A 98 12.45 -8.95 -0.92
C LEU A 98 11.51 -9.69 -1.87
N GLU A 99 12.03 -10.60 -2.70
CA GLU A 99 11.22 -11.41 -3.61
C GLU A 99 10.25 -12.31 -2.85
N ALA A 100 10.71 -12.94 -1.76
CA ALA A 100 9.85 -13.74 -0.90
C ALA A 100 8.72 -12.91 -0.25
N MET A 101 9.01 -11.66 0.16
CA MET A 101 8.00 -10.74 0.68
C MET A 101 6.97 -10.34 -0.40
N LEU A 102 7.44 -10.05 -1.62
CA LEU A 102 6.59 -9.75 -2.78
C LEU A 102 5.65 -10.91 -3.12
N ASP A 103 6.17 -12.12 -3.17
CA ASP A 103 5.39 -13.33 -3.44
C ASP A 103 4.31 -13.56 -2.39
N ASN A 104 4.65 -13.39 -1.11
CA ASN A 104 3.69 -13.51 -0.02
C ASN A 104 2.60 -12.42 -0.12
N ARG A 105 2.98 -11.19 -0.47
CA ARG A 105 2.03 -10.09 -0.65
C ARG A 105 1.06 -10.34 -1.80
N ILE A 106 1.55 -10.89 -2.91
CA ILE A 106 0.70 -11.23 -4.06
C ILE A 106 -0.20 -12.41 -3.74
N ARG A 107 0.30 -13.43 -3.04
CA ARG A 107 -0.53 -14.55 -2.58
C ARG A 107 -1.69 -14.05 -1.72
N PHE A 108 -1.44 -13.10 -0.83
CA PHE A 108 -2.48 -12.45 -0.05
C PHE A 108 -3.51 -11.73 -0.94
N PHE A 109 -3.08 -10.99 -1.97
CA PHE A 109 -4.03 -10.36 -2.89
C PHE A 109 -4.84 -11.38 -3.70
N ILE A 110 -4.20 -12.42 -4.24
CA ILE A 110 -4.89 -13.49 -4.98
C ILE A 110 -6.00 -14.12 -4.12
N GLN A 111 -5.71 -14.39 -2.85
CA GLN A 111 -6.70 -14.96 -1.92
C GLN A 111 -7.87 -14.01 -1.64
N ASN A 112 -7.61 -12.70 -1.48
CA ASN A 112 -8.67 -11.73 -1.20
C ASN A 112 -9.53 -11.39 -2.42
N TYR A 113 -8.95 -11.38 -3.62
CA TYR A 113 -9.63 -11.01 -4.86
C TYR A 113 -10.20 -12.22 -5.62
N GLY A 114 -10.03 -13.44 -5.11
CA GLY A 114 -10.71 -14.65 -5.61
C GLY A 114 -10.03 -15.33 -6.80
N GLY A 115 -8.77 -14.99 -7.10
CA GLY A 115 -8.04 -15.60 -8.22
C GLY A 115 -6.95 -14.70 -8.79
N ARG A 116 -6.09 -15.28 -9.62
CA ARG A 116 -5.02 -14.55 -10.34
C ARG A 116 -5.62 -13.67 -11.42
N GLU A 117 -6.54 -14.22 -12.20
CA GLU A 117 -7.18 -13.56 -13.33
C GLU A 117 -8.03 -12.37 -12.88
N GLN A 118 -8.81 -12.53 -11.79
CA GLN A 118 -9.58 -11.43 -11.20
C GLN A 118 -8.68 -10.31 -10.69
N LEU A 119 -7.52 -10.62 -10.10
CA LEU A 119 -6.58 -9.61 -9.64
C LEU A 119 -6.02 -8.78 -10.81
N GLU A 120 -5.62 -9.44 -11.90
CA GLU A 120 -5.11 -8.76 -13.10
C GLU A 120 -6.20 -7.92 -13.79
N GLU A 121 -7.45 -8.39 -13.82
CA GLU A 121 -8.60 -7.66 -14.36
C GLU A 121 -8.92 -6.40 -13.53
N ILE A 122 -8.96 -6.51 -12.20
CA ILE A 122 -9.26 -5.39 -11.29
C ILE A 122 -8.11 -4.37 -11.29
N ALA A 123 -6.86 -4.83 -11.28
CA ALA A 123 -5.69 -3.95 -11.26
C ALA A 123 -5.38 -3.33 -12.63
N GLY A 124 -5.88 -3.92 -13.73
CA GLY A 124 -5.53 -3.53 -15.10
C GLY A 124 -4.04 -3.71 -15.42
N LYS A 125 -3.34 -4.53 -14.63
CA LYS A 125 -1.89 -4.75 -14.69
C LYS A 125 -1.59 -6.24 -14.52
N SER A 126 -0.54 -6.70 -15.18
CA SER A 126 -0.04 -8.06 -14.96
C SER A 126 0.54 -8.21 -13.55
N ILE A 127 0.57 -9.43 -13.02
CA ILE A 127 1.23 -9.70 -11.73
C ILE A 127 2.69 -9.24 -11.70
N TYR A 128 3.40 -9.32 -12.82
CA TYR A 128 4.78 -8.84 -12.89
C TYR A 128 4.87 -7.32 -12.70
N GLN A 129 3.97 -6.55 -13.31
CA GLN A 129 3.92 -5.11 -13.12
C GLN A 129 3.51 -4.75 -11.68
N ILE A 130 2.57 -5.50 -11.10
CA ILE A 130 2.20 -5.34 -9.71
C ILE A 130 3.41 -5.59 -8.79
N LYS A 131 4.20 -6.64 -9.04
CA LYS A 131 5.46 -6.88 -8.29
C LYS A 131 6.38 -5.67 -8.35
N GLU A 132 6.61 -5.15 -9.56
CA GLU A 132 7.52 -4.03 -9.75
C GLU A 132 7.05 -2.78 -9.01
N ASP A 133 5.75 -2.46 -9.10
CA ASP A 133 5.15 -1.32 -8.40
C ASP A 133 5.28 -1.43 -6.87
N PHE A 134 5.20 -2.65 -6.32
CA PHE A 134 5.30 -2.91 -4.88
C PHE A 134 6.74 -3.13 -4.39
N LYS A 135 7.71 -3.28 -5.28
CA LYS A 135 9.10 -3.58 -4.92
C LYS A 135 9.71 -2.51 -4.01
N ASP A 136 9.61 -1.26 -4.43
CA ASP A 136 10.14 -0.13 -3.66
C ASP A 136 9.38 0.11 -2.35
N PRO A 137 8.03 0.18 -2.32
CA PRO A 137 7.28 0.30 -1.07
C PRO A 137 7.60 -0.82 -0.06
N ILE A 138 7.70 -2.08 -0.50
CA ILE A 138 7.98 -3.20 0.41
C ILE A 138 9.41 -3.11 0.96
N ARG A 139 10.38 -2.77 0.11
CA ARG A 139 11.76 -2.55 0.55
C ARG A 139 11.83 -1.44 1.59
N GLU A 140 11.16 -0.31 1.35
CA GLU A 140 11.12 0.80 2.30
C GLU A 140 10.46 0.44 3.63
N ASN A 141 9.34 -0.29 3.59
CA ASN A 141 8.69 -0.81 4.80
C ASN A 141 9.66 -1.66 5.62
N LYS A 142 10.37 -2.58 4.96
CA LYS A 142 11.33 -3.47 5.62
C LYS A 142 12.50 -2.71 6.23
N LEU A 143 13.08 -1.74 5.52
CA LEU A 143 14.15 -0.89 6.05
C LEU A 143 13.70 -0.11 7.30
N ALA A 144 12.49 0.47 7.25
CA ALA A 144 11.94 1.18 8.39
C ALA A 144 11.70 0.24 9.60
N GLU A 145 11.25 -0.99 9.35
CA GLU A 145 11.09 -2.01 10.38
C GLU A 145 12.43 -2.39 11.03
N MET A 146 13.49 -2.62 10.24
CA MET A 146 14.81 -2.95 10.75
C MET A 146 15.37 -1.87 11.67
N VAL A 147 15.23 -0.59 11.30
CA VAL A 147 15.66 0.53 12.16
C VAL A 147 14.82 0.58 13.44
N ARG A 148 13.50 0.39 13.34
CA ARG A 148 12.63 0.34 14.53
C ARG A 148 13.07 -0.78 15.48
N ASN A 149 13.32 -1.97 14.97
CA ASN A 149 13.74 -3.12 15.77
C ASN A 149 15.08 -2.85 16.46
N LYS A 150 16.05 -2.27 15.75
CA LYS A 150 17.34 -1.84 16.31
C LYS A 150 17.18 -0.84 17.46
N VAL A 151 16.22 0.09 17.36
CA VAL A 151 15.92 1.02 18.47
C VAL A 151 15.34 0.28 19.67
N LEU A 152 14.47 -0.71 19.44
CA LEU A 152 13.84 -1.50 20.49
C LEU A 152 14.81 -2.46 21.20
N GLU A 153 15.86 -2.95 20.52
CA GLU A 153 16.89 -3.81 21.12
C GLU A 153 17.60 -3.16 22.32
N ALA A 154 17.67 -1.83 22.38
CA ALA A 154 18.26 -1.10 23.49
C ALA A 154 17.37 -1.11 24.75
N VAL A 155 16.07 -1.43 24.61
CA VAL A 155 15.11 -1.41 25.72
C VAL A 155 15.27 -2.68 26.55
N LYS A 156 15.62 -2.52 27.83
CA LYS A 156 15.71 -3.61 28.81
C LYS A 156 14.59 -3.49 29.83
N ILE A 157 13.87 -4.59 30.05
CA ILE A 157 12.78 -4.66 31.03
C ILE A 157 13.30 -5.36 32.29
N THR A 158 13.07 -4.77 33.46
CA THR A 158 13.50 -5.33 34.74
C THR A 158 12.41 -6.22 35.37
N PRO A 159 12.78 -7.23 36.19
CA PRO A 159 11.79 -8.04 36.90
C PRO A 159 10.85 -7.23 37.81
N THR A 160 11.32 -6.10 38.33
CA THR A 160 10.52 -5.20 39.18
C THR A 160 9.41 -4.52 38.38
N GLU A 161 9.70 -4.06 37.16
CA GLU A 161 8.69 -3.49 36.26
C GLU A 161 7.65 -4.54 35.85
N VAL A 162 8.09 -5.79 35.60
CA VAL A 162 7.18 -6.89 35.30
C VAL A 162 6.22 -7.16 36.46
N ARG A 163 6.72 -7.21 37.70
CA ARG A 163 5.86 -7.36 38.89
C ARG A 163 4.88 -6.19 39.03
N ALA A 164 5.38 -4.95 38.90
CA ALA A 164 4.55 -3.77 38.99
C ALA A 164 3.48 -3.69 37.89
N TYR A 165 3.74 -4.23 36.69
CA TYR A 165 2.75 -4.38 35.63
C TYR A 165 1.73 -5.47 35.97
N PHE A 166 2.18 -6.64 36.41
CA PHE A 166 1.32 -7.76 36.77
C PHE A 166 0.35 -7.42 37.91
N ASP A 167 0.83 -6.75 38.95
CA ASP A 167 0.03 -6.37 40.12
C ASP A 167 -1.06 -5.32 39.79
N LYS A 168 -0.92 -4.59 38.68
CA LYS A 168 -1.93 -3.63 38.20
C LYS A 168 -3.09 -4.30 37.45
N ILE A 169 -2.94 -5.56 37.04
CA ILE A 169 -3.99 -6.27 36.31
C ILE A 169 -5.16 -6.56 37.28
N PRO A 170 -6.39 -6.09 37.02
CA PRO A 170 -7.52 -6.34 37.92
C PRO A 170 -7.85 -7.83 37.95
N LYS A 171 -7.84 -8.42 39.14
CA LYS A 171 -8.10 -9.86 39.35
C LYS A 171 -9.53 -10.28 38.99
N ASP A 172 -10.45 -9.32 39.01
CA ASP A 172 -11.88 -9.50 38.77
C ASP A 172 -12.24 -9.59 37.27
N SER A 173 -11.34 -9.15 36.39
CA SER A 173 -11.55 -9.13 34.94
C SER A 173 -10.56 -10.02 34.19
N LEU A 174 -9.98 -11.02 34.87
CA LEU A 174 -9.11 -11.98 34.20
C LEU A 174 -9.95 -12.89 33.29
N PRO A 175 -9.53 -13.15 32.04
CA PRO A 175 -10.18 -14.13 31.18
C PRO A 175 -10.26 -15.46 31.91
N PHE A 176 -11.43 -16.09 31.91
CA PHE A 176 -11.55 -17.46 32.38
C PHE A 176 -10.78 -18.36 31.40
N TYR A 177 -9.70 -18.95 31.87
CA TYR A 177 -9.03 -20.03 31.16
C TYR A 177 -9.72 -21.32 31.57
N GLU A 178 -10.18 -22.08 30.59
CA GLU A 178 -10.74 -23.41 30.82
C GLU A 178 -9.74 -24.27 31.58
N SER A 179 -10.24 -25.12 32.48
CA SER A 179 -9.38 -26.01 33.25
C SER A 179 -8.66 -26.97 32.31
N GLU A 180 -7.32 -26.92 32.30
CA GLU A 180 -6.50 -27.92 31.62
C GLU A 180 -6.60 -29.25 32.39
N LEU A 181 -7.09 -30.29 31.72
CA LEU A 181 -7.20 -31.64 32.28
C LEU A 181 -6.15 -32.53 31.63
N GLU A 182 -5.26 -33.10 32.44
CA GLU A 182 -4.35 -34.16 32.00
C GLU A 182 -5.06 -35.51 32.15
N ILE A 183 -5.35 -36.17 31.03
CA ILE A 183 -6.06 -37.45 30.99
C ILE A 183 -5.09 -38.54 30.51
N SER A 184 -4.97 -39.62 31.29
CA SER A 184 -4.29 -40.84 30.89
C SER A 184 -5.30 -41.92 30.54
N GLU A 185 -5.24 -42.45 29.32
CA GLU A 185 -6.14 -43.49 28.83
C GLU A 185 -5.40 -44.83 28.69
N ILE A 186 -6.01 -45.91 29.19
CA ILE A 186 -5.54 -47.28 28.96
C ILE A 186 -6.60 -48.01 28.13
N VAL A 187 -6.27 -48.30 26.87
CA VAL A 187 -7.16 -49.00 25.94
C VAL A 187 -6.80 -50.49 25.89
N LEU A 188 -7.75 -51.35 26.26
CA LEU A 188 -7.66 -52.80 26.11
C LEU A 188 -8.52 -53.24 24.93
N ILE A 189 -7.88 -53.57 23.80
CA ILE A 189 -8.58 -54.08 22.62
C ILE A 189 -8.77 -55.60 22.76
N PRO A 190 -10.02 -56.11 22.80
CA PRO A 190 -10.27 -57.55 22.88
C PRO A 190 -9.89 -58.25 21.56
N LYS A 191 -9.40 -59.49 21.66
CA LYS A 191 -9.12 -60.30 20.46
C LYS A 191 -10.42 -60.91 19.91
N SER A 192 -10.63 -60.78 18.60
CA SER A 192 -11.78 -61.38 17.91
C SER A 192 -11.75 -62.90 18.04
N ASN A 193 -12.87 -63.50 18.44
CA ASN A 193 -13.07 -64.93 18.25
C ASN A 193 -13.24 -65.21 16.75
N LYS A 194 -12.56 -66.22 16.22
CA LYS A 194 -12.77 -66.73 14.86
C LYS A 194 -13.64 -67.97 14.98
N ASP A 195 -14.94 -67.78 14.89
CA ASP A 195 -15.88 -68.84 14.50
C ASP A 195 -16.41 -68.51 13.09
#